data_AF-A0A9X7TTX6-F1
#
_entry.id   AF-A0A9X7TTX6-F1
#
_cell.length_a   1.000
_cell.length_b   1.000
_cell.length_c   1.000
_cell.angle_alpha   90.00
_cell.angle_beta   90.00
_cell.angle_gamma   90.00
#
_symmetry.space_group_name_H-M   'P 1'
#
loop_
_entity.id
_entity.type
_entity.pdbx_description
1 polymer ?
#
loop_
_entity_poly.entity_id
_entity_poly.type
_entity_poly.pdbx_seq_one_letter_code
_entity_poly.pdbx_strand_id
1 'polypeptide(L)'
;MTNLIEKYGLVPNELMPETKPAWNTTEINRMYNRKLDKDAMKLRDLVNSNASDTKIKSVIRQLNQENYRVLSICFGTPPEKFTYEYRDKNKKYHTTGEVTPLEFYKKFADINLDDYVELMNLPGGGYKYNQTYGIELCNNVVGGRNIRYLNVPMHDMRRMVIDQLKDDEPVWFACDVLQEWNNPAGLLSLKVYDWKRSFGISLGKDKATRVQYRESMPTHAMLIRGVDLHDNEPTKWKVQNSWGDKPGHKGYFIMDNPWMDQYTYNTVVNKKYLTDTERAAYEKAEINLPYWTAMLSD
;
A
#
# COMPACT_ATOMS: atom_id res chain seq x y z
N MET A 1 5.25 1.01 3.64
CA MET A 1 6.39 0.88 2.69
C MET A 1 7.52 1.87 3.00
N THR A 2 7.22 3.13 3.30
CA THR A 2 8.24 4.18 3.46
C THR A 2 9.32 3.89 4.50
N ASN A 3 8.96 3.35 5.67
CA ASN A 3 9.92 2.90 6.70
C ASN A 3 10.96 1.90 6.17
N LEU A 4 10.61 1.06 5.20
CA LEU A 4 11.53 0.09 4.61
C LEU A 4 12.50 0.78 3.66
N ILE A 5 11.99 1.67 2.79
CA ILE A 5 12.81 2.37 1.81
C ILE A 5 13.80 3.32 2.50
N GLU A 6 13.37 4.08 3.50
CA GLU A 6 14.26 5.01 4.22
C GLU A 6 15.34 4.30 5.02
N LYS A 7 15.05 3.10 5.51
CA LYS A 7 15.99 2.30 6.30
C LYS A 7 16.92 1.44 5.44
N TYR A 8 16.41 0.88 4.35
CA TYR A 8 17.10 -0.15 3.57
C TYR A 8 17.33 0.22 2.10
N GLY A 9 16.80 1.33 1.59
CA GLY A 9 16.98 1.76 0.21
C GLY A 9 16.26 0.90 -0.82
N LEU A 10 16.79 0.89 -2.05
CA LEU A 10 16.27 0.13 -3.18
C LEU A 10 17.40 -0.60 -3.90
N VAL A 11 17.05 -1.72 -4.55
CA VAL A 11 17.96 -2.55 -5.33
C VAL A 11 17.32 -2.82 -6.70
N PRO A 12 18.06 -2.77 -7.81
CA PRO A 12 17.60 -3.26 -9.10
C PRO A 12 17.09 -4.71 -9.03
N ASN A 13 15.96 -4.99 -9.65
CA ASN A 13 15.36 -6.34 -9.66
C ASN A 13 16.33 -7.44 -10.12
N GLU A 14 17.24 -7.15 -11.06
CA GLU A 14 18.23 -8.12 -11.54
C GLU A 14 19.28 -8.51 -10.49
N LEU A 15 19.47 -7.70 -9.44
CA LEU A 15 20.43 -7.96 -8.36
C LEU A 15 19.78 -8.59 -7.12
N MET A 16 18.45 -8.57 -7.04
CA MET A 16 17.66 -9.33 -6.06
C MET A 16 16.39 -9.84 -6.75
N PRO A 17 16.52 -10.84 -7.64
CA PRO A 17 15.41 -11.28 -8.46
C PRO A 17 14.38 -12.07 -7.66
N GLU A 18 13.16 -12.10 -8.19
CA GLU A 18 12.07 -12.91 -7.66
C GLU A 18 12.46 -14.39 -7.49
N THR A 19 12.11 -14.96 -6.35
CA THR A 19 12.25 -16.40 -6.08
C THR A 19 10.92 -17.11 -6.23
N LYS A 20 10.93 -18.45 -6.30
CA LYS A 20 9.68 -19.23 -6.35
C LYS A 20 8.76 -18.96 -5.13
N PRO A 21 9.28 -18.87 -3.89
CA PRO A 21 8.47 -18.43 -2.74
C PRO A 21 7.98 -16.98 -2.83
N ALA A 22 8.70 -16.07 -3.50
CA ALA A 22 8.25 -14.69 -3.68
C ALA A 22 7.05 -14.62 -4.65
N TRP A 23 7.07 -15.41 -5.72
CA TRP A 23 5.95 -15.55 -6.66
C TRP A 23 4.72 -16.25 -6.07
N ASN A 24 4.91 -17.12 -5.07
CA ASN A 24 3.82 -17.81 -4.38
C ASN A 24 4.15 -17.95 -2.89
N THR A 25 3.69 -16.96 -2.12
CA THR A 25 3.98 -16.83 -0.69
C THR A 25 3.11 -17.71 0.20
N THR A 26 2.12 -18.45 -0.35
CA THR A 26 1.14 -19.19 0.45
C THR A 26 1.78 -20.17 1.44
N GLU A 27 2.67 -21.04 0.98
CA GLU A 27 3.27 -22.07 1.85
C GLU A 27 4.26 -21.48 2.86
N ILE A 28 5.07 -20.50 2.44
CA ILE A 28 6.00 -19.83 3.36
C ILE A 28 5.23 -19.04 4.43
N ASN A 29 4.18 -18.30 4.08
CA ASN A 29 3.36 -17.59 5.04
C ASN A 29 2.67 -18.55 6.01
N ARG A 30 2.12 -19.68 5.53
CA ARG A 30 1.52 -20.70 6.40
C ARG A 30 2.52 -21.26 7.42
N MET A 31 3.73 -21.61 6.98
CA MET A 31 4.77 -22.11 7.85
C MET A 31 5.28 -21.03 8.81
N TYR A 32 5.53 -19.83 8.30
CA TYR A 32 6.08 -18.71 9.04
C TYR A 32 5.12 -18.23 10.12
N ASN A 33 3.82 -18.15 9.86
CA ASN A 33 2.81 -17.84 10.87
C ASN A 33 2.82 -18.86 12.01
N ARG A 34 2.88 -20.17 11.72
CA ARG A 34 3.01 -21.21 12.75
C ARG A 34 4.28 -21.05 13.59
N LYS A 35 5.38 -20.63 12.98
CA LYS A 35 6.62 -20.30 13.70
C LYS A 35 6.40 -19.11 14.64
N LEU A 36 5.79 -18.03 14.13
CA LEU A 36 5.51 -16.82 14.92
C LEU A 36 4.56 -17.10 16.08
N ASP A 37 3.54 -17.95 15.90
CA ASP A 37 2.64 -18.36 16.98
C ASP A 37 3.39 -19.12 18.09
N LYS A 38 4.23 -20.09 17.70
CA LYS A 38 5.11 -20.82 18.64
C LYS A 38 6.05 -19.87 19.39
N ASP A 39 6.60 -18.89 18.69
CA ASP A 39 7.51 -17.89 19.27
C ASP A 39 6.77 -16.94 20.22
N ALA A 40 5.55 -16.54 19.87
CA ALA A 40 4.69 -15.72 20.73
C ALA A 40 4.36 -16.46 22.04
N MET A 41 4.03 -17.75 21.98
CA MET A 41 3.83 -18.59 23.17
C MET A 41 5.07 -18.56 24.08
N LYS A 42 6.26 -18.80 23.52
CA LYS A 42 7.52 -18.76 24.26
C LYS A 42 7.79 -17.41 24.91
N LEU A 43 7.51 -16.31 24.22
CA LEU A 43 7.68 -14.96 24.77
C LEU A 43 6.69 -14.68 25.90
N ARG A 44 5.43 -15.12 25.76
CA ARG A 44 4.41 -15.01 26.82
C ARG A 44 4.80 -15.81 28.06
N ASP A 45 5.32 -17.02 27.89
CA ASP A 45 5.78 -17.85 29.01
C ASP A 45 6.91 -17.19 29.79
N LEU A 46 7.85 -16.53 29.09
CA LEU A 46 8.93 -15.79 29.73
C LEU A 46 8.40 -14.62 30.57
N VAL A 47 7.46 -13.85 30.02
CA VAL A 47 6.81 -12.74 30.75
C VAL A 47 6.05 -13.28 31.97
N ASN A 48 5.25 -14.33 31.81
CA ASN A 48 4.48 -14.94 32.89
C ASN A 48 5.36 -15.57 33.98
N SER A 49 6.58 -15.97 33.62
CA SER A 49 7.59 -16.50 34.55
C SER A 49 8.45 -15.40 35.20
N ASN A 50 8.11 -14.12 35.00
CA ASN A 50 8.88 -12.96 35.47
C ASN A 50 10.35 -13.00 35.03
N ALA A 51 10.63 -13.50 33.82
CA ALA A 51 11.99 -13.47 33.26
C ALA A 51 12.46 -12.00 33.10
N SER A 52 13.76 -11.76 33.30
CA SER A 52 14.32 -10.42 33.15
C SER A 52 14.25 -9.92 31.70
N ASP A 53 14.16 -8.59 31.52
CA ASP A 53 14.22 -7.94 30.21
C ASP A 53 15.45 -8.37 29.40
N THR A 54 16.60 -8.55 30.07
CA THR A 54 17.83 -9.04 29.43
C THR A 54 17.64 -10.44 28.86
N LYS A 55 16.96 -11.33 29.59
CA LYS A 55 16.64 -12.68 29.10
C LYS A 55 15.66 -12.63 27.94
N ILE A 56 14.60 -11.82 28.04
CA ILE A 56 13.60 -11.67 26.96
C ILE A 56 14.26 -11.13 25.69
N LYS A 57 15.06 -10.06 25.77
CA LYS A 57 15.79 -9.49 24.64
C LYS A 57 16.76 -10.49 24.01
N SER A 58 17.45 -11.29 24.82
CA SER A 58 18.34 -12.36 24.33
C SER A 58 17.56 -13.41 23.53
N VAL A 59 16.39 -13.83 24.02
CA VAL A 59 15.51 -14.77 23.30
C VAL A 59 15.00 -14.15 22.01
N ILE A 60 14.54 -12.89 22.02
CA ILE A 60 14.10 -12.19 20.79
C ILE A 60 15.22 -12.17 19.74
N ARG A 61 16.49 -11.92 20.13
CA ARG A 61 17.63 -11.97 19.20
C ARG A 61 17.79 -13.34 18.56
N GLN A 62 17.66 -14.42 19.33
CA GLN A 62 17.71 -15.78 18.79
C GLN A 62 16.56 -16.05 17.81
N LEU A 63 15.33 -15.65 18.17
CA LEU A 63 14.17 -15.82 17.29
C LEU A 63 14.31 -15.03 15.98
N ASN A 64 14.90 -13.84 16.05
CA ASN A 64 15.21 -13.02 14.87
C ASN A 64 16.31 -13.63 13.98
N GLN A 65 17.31 -14.31 14.55
CA GLN A 65 18.28 -15.07 13.76
C GLN A 65 17.62 -16.21 13.00
N GLU A 66 16.68 -16.92 13.63
CA GLU A 66 15.88 -17.95 12.96
C GLU A 66 15.03 -17.36 11.84
N ASN A 67 14.36 -16.23 12.08
CA ASN A 67 13.57 -15.50 11.08
C ASN A 67 14.44 -15.11 9.89
N TYR A 68 15.58 -14.49 10.13
CA TYR A 68 16.51 -14.09 9.07
C TYR A 68 16.97 -15.28 8.23
N ARG A 69 17.31 -16.41 8.87
CA ARG A 69 17.71 -17.63 8.16
C ARG A 69 16.58 -18.16 7.27
N VAL A 70 15.35 -18.25 7.79
CA VAL A 70 14.20 -18.74 7.01
C VAL A 70 13.94 -17.83 5.81
N LEU A 71 13.86 -16.51 6.04
CA LEU A 71 13.57 -15.54 4.99
C LEU A 71 14.69 -15.50 3.94
N SER A 72 15.96 -15.57 4.36
CA SER A 72 17.10 -15.58 3.42
C SER A 72 17.15 -16.85 2.57
N ILE A 73 16.76 -18.01 3.12
CA ILE A 73 16.64 -19.26 2.34
C ILE A 73 15.53 -19.13 1.29
N CYS A 74 14.41 -18.48 1.63
CA CYS A 74 13.26 -18.35 0.72
C CYS A 74 13.44 -17.27 -0.35
N PHE A 75 14.01 -16.12 0.02
CA PHE A 75 14.01 -14.89 -0.78
C PHE A 75 15.41 -14.44 -1.21
N GLY A 76 16.46 -15.15 -0.79
CA GLY A 76 17.84 -14.73 -0.98
C GLY A 76 18.31 -13.76 0.11
N THR A 77 19.63 -13.58 0.18
CA THR A 77 20.27 -12.63 1.10
C THR A 77 20.26 -11.23 0.47
N PRO A 78 19.68 -10.21 1.11
CA PRO A 78 19.70 -8.85 0.59
C PRO A 78 21.13 -8.35 0.38
N PRO A 79 21.46 -7.76 -0.78
CA PRO A 79 22.81 -7.26 -1.03
C PRO A 79 23.11 -6.03 -0.17
N GLU A 80 24.24 -6.03 0.52
CA GLU A 80 24.72 -4.86 1.29
C GLU A 80 25.34 -3.80 0.38
N LYS A 81 26.00 -4.26 -0.69
CA LYS A 81 26.62 -3.44 -1.73
C LYS A 81 26.54 -4.16 -3.07
N PHE A 82 26.50 -3.39 -4.15
CA PHE A 82 26.46 -3.92 -5.51
C PHE A 82 26.95 -2.89 -6.52
N THR A 83 27.31 -3.36 -7.72
CA THR A 83 27.52 -2.51 -8.90
C THR A 83 26.34 -2.69 -9.84
N TYR A 84 25.72 -1.59 -10.28
CA TYR A 84 24.67 -1.61 -11.29
C TYR A 84 25.19 -1.01 -12.60
N GLU A 85 25.09 -1.80 -13.67
CA GLU A 85 25.57 -1.46 -15.00
C GLU A 85 24.39 -1.43 -15.96
N TYR A 86 24.24 -0.37 -16.74
CA TYR A 86 23.11 -0.25 -17.66
C TYR A 86 23.47 0.54 -18.91
N ARG A 87 22.65 0.39 -19.96
CA ARG A 87 22.69 1.26 -21.14
C ARG A 87 21.44 2.13 -21.18
N ASP A 88 21.63 3.42 -21.42
CA ASP A 88 20.51 4.35 -21.56
C ASP A 88 19.81 4.22 -22.93
N LYS A 89 18.78 5.04 -23.17
CA LYS A 89 18.04 5.09 -24.44
C LYS A 89 18.93 5.42 -25.66
N ASN A 90 20.08 6.07 -25.44
CA ASN A 90 21.09 6.39 -26.46
C ASN A 90 22.16 5.30 -26.61
N LYS A 91 21.97 4.14 -25.98
CA LYS A 91 22.89 3.00 -25.93
C LYS A 91 24.22 3.31 -25.24
N LYS A 92 24.36 4.43 -24.52
CA LYS A 92 25.57 4.76 -23.76
C LYS A 92 25.62 3.90 -22.50
N TYR A 93 26.80 3.31 -22.25
CA TYR A 93 27.04 2.52 -21.04
C TYR A 93 27.27 3.42 -19.83
N HIS A 94 26.70 3.02 -18.70
CA HIS A 94 26.81 3.66 -17.40
C HIS A 94 27.05 2.60 -16.32
N THR A 95 27.72 3.01 -15.25
CA THR A 95 27.90 2.20 -14.05
C THR A 95 27.76 3.06 -12.80
N THR A 96 27.25 2.48 -11.72
CA THR A 96 27.22 3.14 -10.40
C THR A 96 28.57 3.08 -9.70
N GLY A 97 29.46 2.17 -10.10
CA GLY A 97 30.47 1.62 -9.19
C GLY A 97 29.80 0.85 -8.03
N GLU A 98 30.59 0.46 -7.03
CA GLU A 98 30.05 -0.17 -5.83
C GLU A 98 29.24 0.85 -5.01
N VAL A 99 27.96 0.56 -4.79
CA VAL A 99 27.03 1.38 -3.99
C VAL A 99 26.22 0.51 -3.05
N THR A 100 25.75 1.10 -1.95
CA THR A 100 24.73 0.51 -1.07
C THR A 100 23.32 0.72 -1.66
N PRO A 101 22.31 -0.07 -1.25
CA PRO A 101 20.91 0.17 -1.60
C PRO A 101 20.40 1.59 -1.27
N LEU A 102 20.87 2.19 -0.17
CA LEU A 102 20.50 3.55 0.24
C LEU A 102 21.11 4.62 -0.68
N GLU A 103 22.37 4.46 -1.06
CA GLU A 103 23.01 5.34 -2.04
C GLU A 103 22.37 5.20 -3.42
N PHE A 104 22.01 3.98 -3.80
CA PHE A 104 21.27 3.72 -5.04
C PHE A 104 19.91 4.44 -5.03
N TYR A 105 19.14 4.32 -3.95
CA TYR A 105 17.88 5.03 -3.77
C TYR A 105 18.03 6.54 -3.93
N LYS A 106 18.99 7.15 -3.22
CA LYS A 106 19.29 8.59 -3.30
C LYS A 106 19.76 9.05 -4.68
N LYS A 107 20.38 8.16 -5.46
CA LYS A 107 20.89 8.49 -6.79
C LYS A 107 19.83 8.41 -7.90
N PHE A 108 18.93 7.43 -7.84
CA PHE A 108 18.03 7.11 -8.95
C PHE A 108 16.56 7.44 -8.70
N ALA A 109 16.11 7.43 -7.45
CA ALA A 109 14.75 7.80 -7.09
C ALA A 109 14.72 9.20 -6.46
N ASP A 110 15.58 9.42 -5.46
CA ASP A 110 15.71 10.68 -4.68
C ASP A 110 14.36 11.32 -4.28
N ILE A 111 13.37 10.48 -4.00
CA ILE A 111 12.04 10.94 -3.60
C ILE A 111 12.09 11.21 -2.10
N ASN A 112 11.72 12.41 -1.67
CA ASN A 112 11.50 12.65 -0.25
C ASN A 112 10.14 12.09 0.15
N LEU A 113 10.12 10.91 0.78
CA LEU A 113 8.87 10.24 1.18
C LEU A 113 8.15 10.97 2.32
N ASP A 114 8.80 11.92 2.99
CA ASP A 114 8.14 12.83 3.93
C ASP A 114 7.29 13.90 3.23
N ASP A 115 7.47 14.12 1.93
CA ASP A 115 6.65 15.06 1.16
C ASP A 115 5.30 14.47 0.78
N TYR A 116 5.05 13.19 1.06
CA TYR A 116 3.80 12.53 0.71
C TYR A 116 2.91 12.30 1.94
N VAL A 117 1.61 12.31 1.72
CA VAL A 117 0.60 11.91 2.70
C VAL A 117 -0.29 10.83 2.12
N GLU A 118 -0.75 9.95 2.98
CA GLU A 118 -1.83 9.04 2.63
C GLU A 118 -3.16 9.69 3.00
N LEU A 119 -4.02 9.83 2.01
CA LEU A 119 -5.41 10.23 2.17
C LEU A 119 -6.25 8.98 2.35
N MET A 120 -7.32 9.10 3.13
CA MET A 120 -8.42 8.13 3.12
C MET A 120 -9.73 8.82 2.78
N ASN A 121 -10.70 8.07 2.25
CA ASN A 121 -12.07 8.52 2.12
C ASN A 121 -13.02 7.48 2.72
N LEU A 122 -13.54 7.80 3.89
CA LEU A 122 -14.63 7.05 4.50
C LEU A 122 -15.72 8.03 4.97
N PRO A 123 -16.86 8.13 4.25
CA PRO A 123 -17.98 8.94 4.71
C PRO A 123 -18.62 8.31 5.96
N GLY A 124 -19.14 9.13 6.87
CA GLY A 124 -20.03 8.65 7.95
C GLY A 124 -19.36 7.77 9.01
N GLY A 125 -20.16 7.03 9.78
CA GLY A 125 -19.68 6.03 10.74
C GLY A 125 -18.80 6.53 11.90
N GLY A 126 -18.84 7.84 12.20
CA GLY A 126 -17.96 8.47 13.20
C GLY A 126 -16.62 8.96 12.65
N TYR A 127 -16.32 8.70 11.38
CA TYR A 127 -15.13 9.20 10.69
C TYR A 127 -15.37 10.65 10.24
N LYS A 128 -14.70 11.58 10.91
CA LYS A 128 -14.74 13.00 10.57
C LYS A 128 -13.81 13.25 9.39
N TYR A 129 -14.22 14.14 8.49
CA TYR A 129 -13.30 14.68 7.49
C TYR A 129 -12.37 15.72 8.14
N ASN A 130 -11.23 15.97 7.49
CA ASN A 130 -10.15 16.83 8.00
C ASN A 130 -9.69 16.38 9.39
N GLN A 131 -9.60 15.07 9.57
CA GLN A 131 -9.09 14.40 10.76
C GLN A 131 -8.10 13.34 10.33
N THR A 132 -6.95 13.33 11.02
CA THR A 132 -5.92 12.31 10.82
C THR A 132 -6.23 11.10 11.68
N TYR A 133 -6.13 9.91 11.09
CA TYR A 133 -6.32 8.63 11.75
C TYR A 133 -5.05 7.78 11.64
N GLY A 134 -4.76 7.03 12.69
CA GLY A 134 -3.75 5.96 12.70
C GLY A 134 -4.42 4.62 12.96
N ILE A 135 -3.65 3.53 12.97
CA ILE A 135 -4.13 2.20 13.34
C ILE A 135 -3.20 1.62 14.40
N GLU A 136 -3.78 1.16 15.51
CA GLU A 136 -3.04 0.49 16.57
C GLU A 136 -2.32 -0.75 16.04
N LEU A 137 -1.11 -1.00 16.54
CA LEU A 137 -0.29 -2.17 16.19
C LEU A 137 -0.01 -2.33 14.68
N CYS A 138 -0.26 -1.31 13.86
CA CYS A 138 0.02 -1.31 12.43
C CYS A 138 1.37 -0.62 12.15
N ASN A 139 2.45 -1.39 12.23
CA ASN A 139 3.79 -0.94 11.84
C ASN A 139 4.65 -2.13 11.40
N ASN A 140 5.55 -1.89 10.44
CA ASN A 140 6.45 -2.91 9.89
C ASN A 140 7.91 -2.73 10.33
N VAL A 141 8.27 -1.60 10.96
CA VAL A 141 9.60 -1.34 11.52
C VAL A 141 9.44 -0.82 12.95
N VAL A 142 10.00 -1.55 13.92
CA VAL A 142 9.98 -1.11 15.33
C VAL A 142 10.66 0.24 15.47
N GLY A 143 9.94 1.22 16.02
CA GLY A 143 10.39 2.62 16.14
C GLY A 143 10.34 3.42 14.83
N GLY A 144 9.81 2.84 13.74
CA GLY A 144 9.53 3.54 12.50
C GLY A 144 8.28 4.42 12.59
N ARG A 145 8.00 5.17 11.53
CA ARG A 145 6.82 6.04 11.44
C ARG A 145 5.53 5.22 11.49
N ASN A 146 4.56 5.70 12.26
CA ASN A 146 3.23 5.11 12.28
C ASN A 146 2.47 5.45 11.00
N ILE A 147 1.52 4.59 10.63
CA ILE A 147 0.61 4.89 9.53
C ILE A 147 -0.32 6.05 9.91
N ARG A 148 -0.54 6.98 8.97
CA ARG A 148 -1.35 8.18 9.18
C ARG A 148 -2.17 8.46 7.92
N TYR A 149 -3.48 8.49 8.07
CA TYR A 149 -4.43 8.81 7.00
C TYR A 149 -5.12 10.12 7.28
N LEU A 150 -5.08 11.07 6.35
CA LEU A 150 -5.99 12.21 6.40
C LEU A 150 -7.32 11.82 5.77
N ASN A 151 -8.40 11.75 6.56
CA ASN A 151 -9.72 11.48 6.00
C ASN A 151 -10.27 12.74 5.31
N VAL A 152 -10.53 12.66 4.01
CA VAL A 152 -11.01 13.78 3.18
C VAL A 152 -12.27 13.39 2.41
N PRO A 153 -13.14 14.35 2.06
CA PRO A 153 -14.21 14.13 1.10
C PRO A 153 -13.67 13.63 -0.24
N MET A 154 -14.45 12.80 -0.96
CA MET A 154 -14.00 12.22 -2.22
C MET A 154 -13.73 13.28 -3.30
N HIS A 155 -14.45 14.40 -3.30
CA HIS A 155 -14.19 15.48 -4.23
C HIS A 155 -12.79 16.11 -4.01
N ASP A 156 -12.37 16.27 -2.76
CA ASP A 156 -11.03 16.76 -2.42
C ASP A 156 -9.94 15.74 -2.76
N MET A 157 -10.18 14.46 -2.47
CA MET A 157 -9.28 13.37 -2.89
C MET A 157 -9.07 13.41 -4.41
N ARG A 158 -10.13 13.49 -5.21
CA ARG A 158 -10.04 13.57 -6.68
C ARG A 158 -9.31 14.82 -7.14
N ARG A 159 -9.55 15.99 -6.54
CA ARG A 159 -8.82 17.23 -6.84
C ARG A 159 -7.31 17.01 -6.69
N MET A 160 -6.87 16.51 -5.53
CA MET A 160 -5.44 16.27 -5.27
C MET A 160 -4.83 15.20 -6.18
N VAL A 161 -5.59 14.14 -6.51
CA VAL A 161 -5.17 13.13 -7.49
C VAL A 161 -4.97 13.76 -8.88
N ILE A 162 -5.92 14.58 -9.33
CA ILE A 162 -5.86 15.26 -10.64
C ILE A 162 -4.69 16.24 -10.67
N ASP A 163 -4.49 17.03 -9.63
CA ASP A 163 -3.39 17.99 -9.54
C ASP A 163 -2.03 17.26 -9.58
N GLN A 164 -1.89 16.10 -8.91
CA GLN A 164 -0.69 15.28 -9.02
C GLN A 164 -0.46 14.70 -10.42
N LEU A 165 -1.51 14.20 -11.07
CA LEU A 165 -1.41 13.67 -12.42
C LEU A 165 -1.05 14.76 -13.45
N LYS A 166 -1.46 16.02 -13.23
CA LYS A 166 -1.07 17.15 -14.08
C LYS A 166 0.42 17.49 -13.98
N ASP A 167 1.06 17.15 -12.88
CA ASP A 167 2.51 17.25 -12.67
C ASP A 167 3.28 15.99 -13.15
N ASP A 168 2.64 15.13 -13.97
CA ASP A 168 3.18 13.86 -14.51
C ASP A 168 3.62 12.85 -13.43
N GLU A 169 3.07 12.98 -12.22
CA GLU A 169 3.32 12.06 -11.11
C GLU A 169 2.18 11.04 -11.00
N PRO A 170 2.46 9.72 -11.05
CA PRO A 170 1.45 8.71 -10.83
C PRO A 170 0.95 8.73 -9.38
N VAL A 171 -0.29 8.28 -9.15
CA VAL A 171 -0.89 8.25 -7.81
C VAL A 171 -1.06 6.81 -7.36
N TRP A 172 -0.40 6.43 -6.26
CA TRP A 172 -0.71 5.17 -5.59
C TRP A 172 -2.09 5.25 -4.95
N PHE A 173 -2.89 4.19 -5.09
CA PHE A 173 -4.19 4.11 -4.43
C PHE A 173 -4.49 2.68 -3.99
N ALA A 174 -5.30 2.56 -2.95
CA ALA A 174 -5.87 1.28 -2.49
C ALA A 174 -7.39 1.28 -2.61
N CYS A 175 -7.92 0.13 -2.98
CA CYS A 175 -9.33 -0.06 -3.30
C CYS A 175 -9.78 -1.48 -2.98
N ASP A 176 -11.09 -1.71 -3.02
CA ASP A 176 -11.64 -3.06 -3.06
C ASP A 176 -11.79 -3.53 -4.51
N VAL A 177 -10.70 -4.05 -5.09
CA VAL A 177 -10.62 -4.34 -6.53
C VAL A 177 -11.62 -5.42 -6.98
N LEU A 178 -12.08 -6.27 -6.06
CA LEU A 178 -12.97 -7.39 -6.36
C LEU A 178 -14.44 -6.98 -6.49
N GLN A 179 -14.76 -5.73 -6.17
CA GLN A 179 -16.12 -5.19 -6.24
C GLN A 179 -16.41 -4.65 -7.64
N GLU A 180 -17.58 -5.01 -8.18
CA GLU A 180 -18.10 -4.46 -9.45
C GLU A 180 -17.03 -4.37 -10.57
N TRP A 181 -16.35 -5.50 -10.81
CA TRP A 181 -15.18 -5.55 -11.68
C TRP A 181 -15.21 -6.68 -12.71
N ASN A 182 -14.47 -6.49 -13.80
CA ASN A 182 -14.20 -7.51 -14.81
C ASN A 182 -12.70 -7.57 -15.11
N ASN A 183 -12.03 -8.60 -14.59
CA ASN A 183 -10.57 -8.77 -14.72
C ASN A 183 -10.09 -8.97 -16.18
N PRO A 184 -10.67 -9.88 -16.99
CA PRO A 184 -10.26 -10.01 -18.40
C PRO A 184 -10.39 -8.72 -19.20
N ALA A 185 -11.49 -7.96 -19.01
CA ALA A 185 -11.71 -6.71 -19.73
C ALA A 185 -10.95 -5.52 -19.11
N GLY A 186 -10.42 -5.65 -17.89
CA GLY A 186 -9.77 -4.56 -17.16
C GLY A 186 -10.73 -3.43 -16.80
N LEU A 187 -11.95 -3.76 -16.37
CA LEU A 187 -12.98 -2.76 -16.05
C LEU A 187 -13.28 -2.74 -14.55
N LEU A 188 -13.25 -1.54 -13.99
CA LEU A 188 -13.73 -1.23 -12.63
C LEU A 188 -14.91 -0.26 -12.80
N SER A 189 -16.14 -0.78 -12.75
CA SER A 189 -17.34 0.01 -13.05
C SER A 189 -18.57 -0.56 -12.37
N LEU A 190 -19.40 0.31 -11.78
CA LEU A 190 -20.69 -0.08 -11.20
C LEU A 190 -21.71 -0.63 -12.21
N LYS A 191 -21.35 -0.65 -13.50
CA LYS A 191 -22.17 -1.13 -14.61
C LYS A 191 -21.68 -2.44 -15.20
N VAL A 192 -20.69 -3.10 -14.58
CA VAL A 192 -20.21 -4.42 -15.03
C VAL A 192 -21.33 -5.46 -14.89
N TYR A 193 -22.10 -5.42 -13.81
CA TYR A 193 -23.17 -6.38 -13.54
C TYR A 193 -24.53 -5.70 -13.36
N ASP A 194 -25.58 -6.29 -13.93
CA ASP A 194 -26.97 -5.90 -13.70
C ASP A 194 -27.67 -6.94 -12.80
N TRP A 195 -27.42 -6.84 -11.50
CA TRP A 195 -27.96 -7.75 -10.48
C TRP A 195 -29.49 -7.70 -10.40
N LYS A 196 -30.08 -6.53 -10.65
CA LYS A 196 -31.53 -6.34 -10.62
C LYS A 196 -32.20 -7.07 -11.77
N ARG A 197 -31.67 -6.95 -12.99
CA ARG A 197 -32.20 -7.68 -14.14
C ARG A 197 -31.96 -9.18 -14.02
N SER A 198 -30.80 -9.58 -13.49
CA SER A 198 -30.41 -10.99 -13.43
C SER A 198 -31.14 -11.76 -12.32
N PHE A 199 -31.29 -11.15 -11.15
CA PHE A 199 -31.76 -11.85 -9.94
C PHE A 199 -32.87 -11.11 -9.19
N GLY A 200 -33.31 -9.93 -9.64
CA GLY A 200 -34.35 -9.15 -8.96
C GLY A 200 -33.90 -8.47 -7.66
N ILE A 201 -32.60 -8.47 -7.35
CA ILE A 201 -32.04 -7.91 -6.11
C ILE A 201 -31.22 -6.64 -6.36
N SER A 202 -30.94 -5.90 -5.30
CA SER A 202 -29.97 -4.80 -5.30
C SER A 202 -29.02 -4.97 -4.12
N LEU A 203 -27.72 -4.86 -4.40
CA LEU A 203 -26.69 -4.86 -3.36
C LEU A 203 -26.63 -3.45 -2.72
N GLY A 204 -26.45 -3.39 -1.40
CA GLY A 204 -26.55 -2.17 -0.59
C GLY A 204 -25.58 -1.04 -1.00
N LYS A 205 -25.94 0.22 -0.72
CA LYS A 205 -25.48 1.37 -1.52
C LYS A 205 -24.38 2.23 -0.91
N ASP A 206 -24.29 2.41 0.40
CA ASP A 206 -23.36 3.40 0.94
C ASP A 206 -22.05 2.77 1.45
N LYS A 207 -20.95 3.44 1.11
CA LYS A 207 -19.58 3.02 1.41
C LYS A 207 -19.31 2.86 2.90
N ALA A 208 -19.91 3.71 3.74
CA ALA A 208 -19.72 3.68 5.18
C ALA A 208 -20.23 2.37 5.78
N THR A 209 -21.48 2.03 5.46
CA THR A 209 -22.14 0.82 5.92
C THR A 209 -21.42 -0.42 5.44
N ARG A 210 -20.95 -0.46 4.17
CA ARG A 210 -20.16 -1.59 3.66
C ARG A 210 -18.90 -1.85 4.49
N VAL A 211 -18.15 -0.80 4.86
CA VAL A 211 -16.98 -0.93 5.74
C VAL A 211 -17.37 -1.37 7.15
N GLN A 212 -18.43 -0.79 7.72
CA GLN A 212 -18.90 -1.15 9.07
C GLN A 212 -19.33 -2.62 9.19
N TYR A 213 -19.97 -3.15 8.15
CA TYR A 213 -20.42 -4.54 8.09
C TYR A 213 -19.36 -5.49 7.50
N ARG A 214 -18.14 -5.00 7.23
CA ARG A 214 -17.02 -5.75 6.64
C ARG A 214 -17.36 -6.41 5.31
N GLU A 215 -18.25 -5.79 4.54
CA GLU A 215 -18.58 -6.25 3.19
C GLU A 215 -17.57 -5.69 2.17
N SER A 216 -16.99 -4.52 2.43
CA SER A 216 -15.95 -3.94 1.56
C SER A 216 -14.88 -3.23 2.39
N MET A 217 -13.63 -3.40 1.96
CA MET A 217 -12.42 -2.84 2.57
C MET A 217 -11.31 -2.73 1.51
N PRO A 218 -10.27 -1.90 1.69
CA PRO A 218 -9.12 -1.94 0.79
C PRO A 218 -8.51 -3.34 0.78
N THR A 219 -8.44 -3.97 -0.39
CA THR A 219 -7.89 -5.32 -0.61
C THR A 219 -6.71 -5.34 -1.58
N HIS A 220 -6.55 -4.28 -2.39
CA HIS A 220 -5.50 -4.23 -3.40
C HIS A 220 -5.04 -2.80 -3.67
N ALA A 221 -3.76 -2.67 -4.01
CA ALA A 221 -3.13 -1.41 -4.33
C ALA A 221 -2.62 -1.37 -5.78
N MET A 222 -2.82 -0.23 -6.45
CA MET A 222 -2.48 -0.02 -7.86
C MET A 222 -1.99 1.42 -8.08
N LEU A 223 -1.67 1.78 -9.33
CA LEU A 223 -1.30 3.15 -9.70
C LEU A 223 -2.32 3.77 -10.65
N ILE A 224 -2.79 4.98 -10.36
CA ILE A 224 -3.47 5.83 -11.34
C ILE A 224 -2.39 6.50 -12.20
N ARG A 225 -2.51 6.34 -13.52
CA ARG A 225 -1.55 6.83 -14.53
C ARG A 225 -2.14 7.85 -15.49
N GLY A 226 -3.40 8.23 -15.30
CA GLY A 226 -4.08 9.21 -16.13
C GLY A 226 -5.55 9.34 -15.79
N VAL A 227 -6.14 10.43 -16.24
CA VAL A 227 -7.55 10.78 -16.05
C VAL A 227 -8.10 11.35 -17.35
N ASP A 228 -9.34 11.00 -17.69
CA ASP A 228 -10.09 11.63 -18.77
C ASP A 228 -11.03 12.68 -18.18
N LEU A 229 -10.89 13.93 -18.62
CA LEU A 229 -11.64 15.07 -18.11
C LEU A 229 -12.63 15.58 -19.17
N HIS A 230 -13.88 15.74 -18.79
CA HIS A 230 -14.90 16.43 -19.58
C HIS A 230 -15.40 17.63 -18.79
N ASP A 231 -15.27 18.85 -19.34
CA ASP A 231 -15.58 20.10 -18.62
C ASP A 231 -14.86 20.22 -17.25
N ASN A 232 -13.61 19.76 -17.17
CA ASN A 232 -12.79 19.65 -15.97
C ASN A 232 -13.28 18.62 -14.91
N GLU A 233 -14.31 17.84 -15.21
CA GLU A 233 -14.79 16.78 -14.33
C GLU A 233 -14.25 15.40 -14.77
N PRO A 234 -13.76 14.57 -13.83
CA PRO A 234 -13.26 13.24 -14.16
C PRO A 234 -14.38 12.30 -14.58
N THR A 235 -14.20 11.66 -15.73
CA THR A 235 -15.13 10.65 -16.25
C THR A 235 -14.62 9.23 -16.01
N LYS A 236 -13.31 9.00 -16.21
CA LYS A 236 -12.64 7.71 -16.03
C LYS A 236 -11.15 7.88 -15.78
N TRP A 237 -10.54 6.86 -15.21
CA TRP A 237 -9.17 6.83 -14.72
C TRP A 237 -8.44 5.65 -15.37
N LYS A 238 -7.20 5.90 -15.81
CA LYS A 238 -6.30 4.86 -16.33
C LYS A 238 -5.52 4.28 -15.17
N VAL A 239 -5.69 2.99 -14.92
CA VAL A 239 -5.09 2.28 -13.78
C VAL A 239 -4.04 1.29 -14.28
N GLN A 240 -2.84 1.33 -13.72
CA GLN A 240 -1.79 0.33 -13.92
C GLN A 240 -1.86 -0.70 -12.79
N ASN A 241 -2.11 -1.95 -13.15
CA ASN A 241 -2.14 -3.08 -12.22
C ASN A 241 -0.79 -3.83 -12.23
N SER A 242 -0.63 -4.80 -11.33
CA SER A 242 0.60 -5.58 -11.10
C SER A 242 0.46 -7.08 -11.43
N TRP A 243 -0.59 -7.49 -12.15
CA TRP A 243 -0.86 -8.90 -12.47
C TRP A 243 -0.41 -9.32 -13.87
N GLY A 244 0.69 -8.73 -14.34
CA GLY A 244 1.23 -8.95 -15.67
C GLY A 244 0.45 -8.22 -16.78
N ASP A 245 0.75 -8.57 -18.02
CA ASP A 245 0.26 -7.88 -19.22
C ASP A 245 -1.01 -8.49 -19.83
N LYS A 246 -1.45 -9.65 -19.34
CA LYS A 246 -2.61 -10.37 -19.90
C LYS A 246 -3.96 -9.73 -19.52
N PRO A 247 -4.23 -9.36 -18.26
CA PRO A 247 -5.51 -8.76 -17.89
C PRO A 247 -5.68 -7.35 -18.47
N GLY A 248 -6.92 -7.00 -18.80
CA GLY A 248 -7.25 -5.68 -19.34
C GLY A 248 -6.51 -5.37 -20.64
N HIS A 249 -5.98 -4.15 -20.74
CA HIS A 249 -5.19 -3.72 -21.88
C HIS A 249 -3.71 -3.63 -21.51
N LYS A 250 -2.94 -4.70 -21.74
CA LYS A 250 -1.50 -4.78 -21.38
C LYS A 250 -1.27 -4.53 -19.88
N GLY A 251 -2.12 -5.09 -19.03
CA GLY A 251 -2.07 -4.89 -17.57
C GLY A 251 -2.73 -3.60 -17.08
N TYR A 252 -3.27 -2.77 -17.97
CA TYR A 252 -4.01 -1.56 -17.61
C TYR A 252 -5.51 -1.79 -17.54
N PHE A 253 -6.13 -1.13 -16.57
CA PHE A 253 -7.56 -1.12 -16.30
C PHE A 253 -8.13 0.28 -16.54
N ILE A 254 -9.42 0.35 -16.84
CA ILE A 254 -10.21 1.58 -16.84
C ILE A 254 -11.16 1.54 -15.66
N MET A 255 -11.06 2.56 -14.81
CA MET A 255 -11.93 2.76 -13.66
C MET A 255 -12.86 3.93 -13.93
N ASP A 256 -14.18 3.75 -13.82
CA ASP A 256 -15.10 4.88 -13.93
C ASP A 256 -15.17 5.69 -12.63
N ASN A 257 -15.58 6.95 -12.75
CA ASN A 257 -15.63 7.86 -11.59
C ASN A 257 -16.56 7.35 -10.47
N PRO A 258 -17.77 6.81 -10.76
CA PRO A 258 -18.62 6.22 -9.72
C PRO A 258 -17.98 5.06 -8.95
N TRP A 259 -17.19 4.21 -9.63
CA TRP A 259 -16.49 3.11 -8.97
C TRP A 259 -15.40 3.64 -8.02
N MET A 260 -14.64 4.66 -8.43
CA MET A 260 -13.68 5.32 -7.54
C MET A 260 -14.36 5.80 -6.25
N ASP A 261 -15.51 6.46 -6.38
CA ASP A 261 -16.26 6.97 -5.23
C ASP A 261 -16.65 5.87 -4.25
N GLN A 262 -17.06 4.71 -4.76
CA GLN A 262 -17.60 3.62 -3.96
C GLN A 262 -16.53 2.70 -3.37
N TYR A 263 -15.43 2.44 -4.08
CA TYR A 263 -14.51 1.35 -3.77
C TYR A 263 -13.04 1.77 -3.68
N THR A 264 -12.68 3.03 -3.96
CA THR A 264 -11.34 3.56 -3.63
C THR A 264 -11.31 4.12 -2.23
N TYR A 265 -10.40 3.63 -1.39
CA TYR A 265 -10.33 4.01 0.01
C TYR A 265 -9.17 4.93 0.31
N ASN A 266 -8.01 4.71 -0.33
CA ASN A 266 -6.79 5.45 -0.02
C ASN A 266 -6.12 5.95 -1.29
N THR A 267 -5.46 7.10 -1.20
CA THR A 267 -4.56 7.62 -2.25
C THR A 267 -3.35 8.26 -1.59
N VAL A 268 -2.17 8.12 -2.18
CA VAL A 268 -0.95 8.82 -1.71
C VAL A 268 -0.64 9.98 -2.64
N VAL A 269 -0.63 11.19 -2.08
CA VAL A 269 -0.36 12.42 -2.83
C VAL A 269 0.72 13.27 -2.15
N ASN A 270 1.39 14.12 -2.93
CA ASN A 270 2.32 15.08 -2.38
C ASN A 270 1.59 16.14 -1.54
N LYS A 271 2.18 16.50 -0.40
CA LYS A 271 1.74 17.52 0.55
C LYS A 271 1.47 18.85 -0.13
N LYS A 272 2.13 19.19 -1.24
CA LYS A 272 1.93 20.47 -1.94
C LYS A 272 0.51 20.66 -2.51
N TYR A 273 -0.26 19.58 -2.70
CA TYR A 273 -1.65 19.66 -3.21
C TYR A 273 -2.71 19.86 -2.11
N LEU A 274 -2.31 19.74 -0.84
CA LEU A 274 -3.19 19.99 0.30
C LEU A 274 -3.40 21.49 0.45
N THR A 275 -4.64 21.87 0.70
CA THR A 275 -4.99 23.19 1.24
C THR A 275 -4.37 23.39 2.62
N ASP A 276 -4.29 24.64 3.08
CA ASP A 276 -3.79 24.94 4.41
C ASP A 276 -4.62 24.27 5.53
N THR A 277 -5.92 24.09 5.30
CA THR A 277 -6.81 23.42 6.25
C THR A 277 -6.53 21.91 6.32
N GLU A 278 -6.38 21.26 5.17
CA GLU A 278 -6.01 19.83 5.09
C GLU A 278 -4.62 19.58 5.67
N ARG A 279 -3.65 20.45 5.37
CA ARG A 279 -2.30 20.39 5.93
C ARG A 279 -2.33 20.55 7.45
N ALA A 280 -3.02 21.55 7.96
CA ALA A 280 -3.16 21.76 9.40
C ALA A 280 -3.87 20.59 10.09
N ALA A 281 -4.83 19.93 9.43
CA ALA A 281 -5.45 18.71 9.93
C ALA A 281 -4.46 17.54 9.97
N TYR A 282 -3.65 17.37 8.92
CA TYR A 282 -2.62 16.32 8.85
C TYR A 282 -1.56 16.46 9.96
N GLU A 283 -1.15 17.68 10.31
CA GLU A 283 -0.14 17.91 11.35
C GLU A 283 -0.66 17.72 12.79
N LYS A 284 -1.99 17.62 13.00
CA LYS A 284 -2.55 17.29 14.31
C LYS A 284 -2.30 15.82 14.65
N ALA A 285 -2.25 15.52 15.95
CA ALA A 285 -2.17 14.16 16.45
C ALA A 285 -3.30 13.30 15.89
N GLU A 286 -2.96 12.09 15.45
CA GLU A 286 -3.93 11.13 14.93
C GLU A 286 -4.86 10.59 16.01
N ILE A 287 -6.07 10.20 15.59
CA ILE A 287 -6.95 9.33 16.36
C ILE A 287 -6.62 7.88 15.95
N ASN A 288 -6.15 7.08 16.90
CA ASN A 288 -5.85 5.68 16.64
C ASN A 288 -7.13 4.85 16.55
N LEU A 289 -7.30 4.19 15.41
CA LEU A 289 -8.32 3.17 15.20
C LEU A 289 -7.85 1.84 15.78
N PRO A 290 -8.76 0.97 16.26
CA PRO A 290 -8.39 -0.36 16.73
C PRO A 290 -7.68 -1.18 15.66
N TYR A 291 -6.77 -2.07 16.06
CA TYR A 291 -5.96 -2.89 15.13
C TYR A 291 -6.80 -3.78 14.20
N TRP A 292 -8.06 -4.06 14.56
CA TRP A 292 -9.00 -4.87 13.78
C TRP A 292 -9.93 -4.05 12.88
N THR A 293 -9.67 -2.74 12.72
CA THR A 293 -10.44 -1.88 11.82
C THR A 293 -10.43 -2.41 10.39
N ALA A 294 -11.55 -2.28 9.67
CA ALA A 294 -11.65 -2.68 8.27
C ALA A 294 -10.89 -1.73 7.32
N MET A 295 -10.31 -0.63 7.83
CA MET A 295 -9.44 0.25 7.05
C MET A 295 -8.00 -0.27 6.94
N LEU A 296 -7.66 -1.35 7.66
CA LEU A 296 -6.43 -2.08 7.46
C LEU A 296 -6.63 -3.07 6.30
N SER A 297 -5.87 -2.93 5.20
CA SER A 297 -5.83 -3.95 4.15
C SER A 297 -4.96 -5.12 4.59
N ASP A 298 -5.46 -6.35 4.47
CA ASP A 298 -4.67 -7.59 4.56
C ASP A 298 -3.83 -7.83 3.29
#